data_AF-A0A0F9A1F5-F1
#
_entry.id   AF-A0A0F9A1F5-F1
#
_cell.length_a   1.000
_cell.length_b   1.000
_cell.length_c   1.000
_cell.angle_alpha   90.00
_cell.angle_beta   90.00
_cell.angle_gamma   90.00
#
_symmetry.space_group_name_H-M   'P 1'
#
loop_
_entity.id
_entity.type
_entity.pdbx_description
1 polymer ?
#
loop_
_entity_poly.entity_id
_entity_poly.type
_entity_poly.pdbx_seq_one_letter_code
_entity_poly.pdbx_strand_id
1 'polypeptide(L)'
;MESPLNQLKSRILGRKGKSSKTELTNMLFMVREFGCLGELIGRDFEVRDPKGKLVFTIRQKPMAISQMNKLLKEFGPLKQLDREIEEKKWGTKNKGRKH
;
A
#
# COMPACT_ATOMS: atom_id res chain seq x y z
N MET A 1 -6.36 14.31 -19.11
CA MET A 1 -5.83 14.08 -17.74
C MET A 1 -5.37 12.63 -17.68
N GLU A 2 -4.09 12.34 -17.42
CA GLU A 2 -3.64 10.95 -17.32
C GLU A 2 -4.26 10.25 -16.11
N SER A 3 -4.62 8.97 -16.25
CA SER A 3 -5.16 8.19 -15.14
C SER A 3 -4.14 8.08 -13.99
N PRO A 4 -4.58 8.01 -12.72
CA PRO A 4 -3.67 7.87 -11.58
C PRO A 4 -2.72 6.67 -11.70
N LEU A 5 -3.20 5.58 -12.31
CA LEU A 5 -2.40 4.39 -12.59
C LEU A 5 -1.31 4.66 -13.64
N ASN A 6 -1.61 5.42 -14.69
CA ASN A 6 -0.63 5.77 -15.72
C ASN A 6 0.41 6.75 -15.16
N GLN A 7 0.01 7.68 -14.30
CA GLN A 7 0.96 8.56 -13.59
C GLN A 7 1.91 7.77 -12.69
N LEU A 8 1.39 6.74 -11.99
CA LEU A 8 2.23 5.83 -11.20
C LEU A 8 3.21 5.04 -12.09
N LYS A 9 2.73 4.48 -13.21
CA LYS A 9 3.60 3.79 -14.18
C LYS A 9 4.71 4.71 -14.70
N SER A 10 4.39 5.94 -15.09
CA SER A 10 5.36 6.93 -15.57
C SER A 10 6.37 7.31 -14.48
N ARG A 11 5.95 7.43 -13.22
CA ARG A 11 6.85 7.68 -12.07
C ARG A 11 7.84 6.53 -11.84
N ILE A 12 7.39 5.29 -11.98
CA ILE A 12 8.22 4.09 -11.80
C ILE A 12 9.18 3.93 -12.99
N LEU A 13 8.66 4.01 -14.21
CA LEU A 13 9.41 3.73 -15.44
C LEU A 13 10.31 4.90 -15.86
N GLY A 14 10.00 6.13 -15.45
CA GLY A 14 10.80 7.32 -15.70
C GLY A 14 12.13 7.36 -14.91
N ARG A 15 12.29 6.51 -13.89
CA ARG A 15 13.55 6.37 -13.14
C ARG A 15 14.35 5.18 -13.68
N LYS A 16 15.42 5.47 -14.44
CA LYS A 16 16.38 4.45 -14.92
C LYS A 16 17.50 4.28 -13.89
N GLY A 17 17.78 3.05 -13.45
CA GLY A 17 18.92 2.73 -12.56
C GLY A 17 18.61 1.68 -11.49
N LYS A 18 19.61 1.25 -10.69
CA LYS A 18 19.45 0.25 -9.61
C LYS A 18 18.41 0.66 -8.55
N SER A 19 18.20 1.96 -8.34
CA SER A 19 17.17 2.51 -7.44
C SER A 19 15.74 2.20 -7.90
N SER A 20 15.50 2.01 -9.21
CA SER A 20 14.14 1.74 -9.72
C SER A 20 13.64 0.36 -9.35
N LYS A 21 14.52 -0.65 -9.28
CA LYS A 21 14.17 -1.99 -8.80
C LYS A 21 13.74 -1.95 -7.34
N THR A 22 14.48 -1.25 -6.49
CA THR A 22 14.15 -1.12 -5.06
C THR A 22 12.84 -0.35 -4.86
N GLU A 23 12.62 0.73 -5.59
CA GLU A 23 11.38 1.52 -5.50
C GLU A 23 10.16 0.73 -5.97
N LEU A 24 10.28 -0.03 -7.06
CA LEU A 24 9.21 -0.90 -7.54
C LEU A 24 8.88 -2.00 -6.53
N THR A 25 9.90 -2.64 -5.95
CA THR A 25 9.71 -3.65 -4.89
C THR A 25 9.01 -3.05 -3.68
N ASN A 26 9.40 -1.85 -3.25
CA ASN A 26 8.78 -1.14 -2.13
C ASN A 26 7.32 -0.79 -2.42
N MET A 27 7.00 -0.29 -3.62
CA MET A 27 5.62 -0.02 -4.02
C MET A 27 4.78 -1.30 -4.06
N LEU A 28 5.33 -2.39 -4.60
CA LEU A 28 4.64 -3.68 -4.64
C LEU A 28 4.34 -4.19 -3.22
N PHE A 29 5.29 -4.05 -2.30
CA PHE A 29 5.10 -4.42 -0.90
C PHE A 29 4.01 -3.56 -0.25
N MET A 30 4.02 -2.24 -0.45
CA MET A 30 2.98 -1.34 0.06
C MET A 30 1.57 -1.69 -0.44
N VAL A 31 1.44 -2.07 -1.72
CA VAL A 31 0.15 -2.49 -2.28
C VAL A 31 -0.29 -3.83 -1.71
N ARG A 32 0.58 -4.85 -1.79
CA ARG A 32 0.21 -6.23 -1.43
C ARG A 32 0.02 -6.42 0.05
N GLU A 33 0.93 -5.86 0.83
CA GLU A 33 0.96 -6.08 2.26
C GLU A 33 0.03 -5.08 2.93
N PHE A 34 0.22 -3.78 2.69
CA PHE A 34 -0.49 -2.73 3.42
C PHE A 34 -1.79 -2.26 2.74
N GLY A 35 -2.13 -2.74 1.55
CA GLY A 35 -3.34 -2.33 0.85
C GLY A 35 -3.33 -0.88 0.38
N CYS A 36 -2.16 -0.23 0.34
CA CYS A 36 -2.04 1.22 0.18
C CYS A 36 -2.12 1.72 -1.27
N LEU A 37 -2.86 1.05 -2.15
CA LEU A 37 -2.91 1.45 -3.57
C LEU A 37 -3.50 2.86 -3.74
N GLY A 38 -4.59 3.18 -3.01
CA GLY A 38 -5.25 4.48 -3.08
C GLY A 38 -4.35 5.62 -2.60
N GLU A 39 -3.52 5.36 -1.60
CA GLU A 39 -2.56 6.31 -1.07
C GLU A 39 -1.38 6.50 -2.03
N LEU A 40 -0.96 5.46 -2.73
CA LEU A 40 0.13 5.54 -3.73
C LEU A 40 -0.27 6.29 -4.99
N ILE A 41 -1.51 6.16 -5.46
CA ILE A 41 -1.99 6.81 -6.68
C ILE A 41 -2.79 8.09 -6.42
N GLY A 42 -3.15 8.36 -5.16
CA GLY A 42 -4.07 9.41 -4.79
C GLY A 42 -5.53 9.04 -5.09
N ARG A 43 -6.47 9.71 -4.42
CA ARG A 43 -7.90 9.48 -4.59
C ARG A 43 -8.70 10.72 -4.24
N ASP A 44 -9.87 10.80 -4.84
CA ASP A 44 -10.84 11.85 -4.53
C ASP A 44 -11.94 11.24 -3.65
N PHE A 45 -12.32 11.97 -2.61
CA PHE A 45 -13.43 11.61 -1.74
C PHE A 45 -14.54 12.63 -1.89
N GLU A 46 -15.72 12.13 -2.22
CA GLU A 46 -16.92 12.95 -2.22
C GLU A 46 -17.53 12.98 -0.83
N VAL A 47 -17.71 14.18 -0.29
CA VAL A 47 -18.49 14.39 0.93
C VAL A 47 -19.88 14.84 0.52
N ARG A 48 -20.87 14.02 0.87
CA ARG A 48 -22.28 14.23 0.56
C ARG A 48 -23.06 14.52 1.83
N ASP A 49 -24.11 15.33 1.71
CA ASP A 49 -25.04 15.58 2.79
C ASP A 49 -25.98 14.36 3.02
N PRO A 50 -26.82 14.36 4.07
CA PRO A 50 -27.76 13.27 4.32
C PRO A 50 -28.80 13.05 3.21
N LYS A 51 -29.00 14.02 2.32
CA LYS A 51 -29.90 13.94 1.15
C LYS A 51 -29.16 13.49 -0.11
N GLY A 52 -27.86 13.16 0.01
CA GLY A 52 -27.02 12.68 -1.08
C GLY A 52 -26.41 13.79 -1.96
N LYS A 53 -26.64 15.07 -1.65
CA LYS A 53 -26.09 16.19 -2.42
C LYS A 53 -24.60 16.32 -2.15
N LEU A 54 -23.80 16.44 -3.21
CA LEU A 54 -22.37 16.71 -3.11
C LEU A 54 -22.14 18.07 -2.45
N VAL A 55 -21.39 18.08 -1.34
CA VAL A 55 -21.04 19.30 -0.60
C VAL A 55 -19.65 19.76 -1.01
N PHE A 56 -18.67 18.84 -1.00
CA PHE A 56 -17.31 19.12 -1.45
C PHE A 56 -16.55 17.83 -1.83
N THR A 57 -15.47 17.98 -2.58
CA THR A 57 -14.57 16.89 -2.96
C THR A 57 -13.20 17.11 -2.30
N ILE A 58 -12.73 16.12 -1.55
CA ILE A 58 -11.39 16.13 -0.95
C ILE A 58 -10.44 15.37 -1.87
N ARG A 59 -9.41 16.04 -2.35
CA ARG A 59 -8.38 15.43 -3.20
C ARG A 59 -7.16 15.02 -2.39
N GLN A 60 -6.98 13.71 -2.20
CA GLN A 60 -5.76 13.15 -1.63
C GLN A 60 -4.69 13.03 -2.73
N LYS A 61 -3.56 13.71 -2.54
CA LYS A 61 -2.41 13.60 -3.45
C LYS A 61 -1.70 12.25 -3.26
N PRO A 62 -1.06 11.71 -4.32
CA PRO A 62 -0.19 10.53 -4.23
C PRO A 62 0.86 10.68 -3.13
N MET A 63 1.08 9.62 -2.36
CA MET A 63 2.13 9.55 -1.35
C MET A 63 3.51 9.81 -1.98
N ALA A 64 4.36 10.54 -1.25
CA ALA A 64 5.75 10.72 -1.64
C ALA A 64 6.57 9.44 -1.41
N ILE A 65 7.51 9.14 -2.31
CA ILE A 65 8.40 7.98 -2.20
C ILE A 65 9.19 8.00 -0.88
N SER A 66 9.59 9.18 -0.40
CA SER A 66 10.30 9.32 0.88
C SER A 66 9.44 8.91 2.09
N GLN A 67 8.15 9.24 2.08
CA GLN A 67 7.20 8.80 3.12
C GLN A 67 6.94 7.30 3.02
N MET A 68 6.78 6.78 1.81
CA MET A 68 6.64 5.34 1.56
C MET A 68 7.82 4.55 2.16
N ASN A 69 9.05 4.99 1.89
CA ASN A 69 10.25 4.33 2.41
C ASN A 69 10.35 4.41 3.95
N LYS A 70 9.90 5.52 4.56
CA LYS A 70 9.82 5.62 6.03
C LYS A 70 8.81 4.62 6.61
N LEU A 71 7.61 4.54 6.03
CA LEU A 71 6.59 3.58 6.46
C LEU A 71 7.08 2.14 6.37
N LEU A 72 7.75 1.78 5.28
CA LEU A 72 8.32 0.43 5.14
C LEU A 72 9.40 0.14 6.17
N LYS A 73 10.24 1.12 6.51
CA LYS A 73 11.27 0.96 7.52
C LYS A 73 10.68 0.75 8.92
N GLU A 74 9.62 1.47 9.25
CA GLU A 74 8.99 1.43 10.58
C GLU A 74 8.04 0.24 10.74
N PHE A 75 7.18 0.00 9.75
CA PHE A 75 6.11 -0.99 9.84
C PHE A 75 6.43 -2.31 9.12
N GLY A 76 7.42 -2.34 8.23
CA GLY A 76 7.86 -3.57 7.56
C GLY A 76 8.26 -4.67 8.54
N PRO A 77 9.12 -4.39 9.55
CA PRO A 77 9.51 -5.39 10.56
C PRO A 77 8.33 -5.89 11.38
N LEU A 78 7.41 -5.00 11.77
CA LEU A 78 6.22 -5.36 12.55
C LEU A 78 5.31 -6.32 11.76
N LYS A 79 5.13 -6.04 10.47
CA LYS A 79 4.32 -6.89 9.59
C LYS A 79 4.92 -8.28 9.36
N GLN A 80 6.25 -8.35 9.30
CA GLN A 80 6.95 -9.63 9.20
C GLN A 80 6.78 -10.45 10.48
N LEU A 81 6.88 -9.79 11.65
CA LEU A 81 6.64 -10.42 12.94
C LEU A 81 5.21 -10.95 13.06
N ASP A 82 4.20 -10.17 12.65
CA ASP A 82 2.80 -10.60 12.64
C ASP A 82 2.60 -11.86 11.77
N ARG A 83 3.24 -11.90 10.60
CA ARG A 83 3.20 -13.07 9.71
C ARG A 83 3.81 -14.30 10.36
N GLU A 84 4.99 -14.17 10.97
CA GLU A 84 5.65 -15.27 11.68
C GLU A 84 4.81 -15.79 12.86
N ILE A 85 4.11 -14.91 13.58
CA ILE A 85 3.20 -15.28 14.66
C ILE A 85 2.00 -16.07 14.11
N GLU A 86 1.39 -15.61 13.02
CA GLU A 86 0.27 -16.30 12.38
C GLU A 86 0.67 -17.67 11.83
N GLU A 87 1.84 -17.78 11.20
CA GLU A 87 2.40 -19.06 10.73
C GLU A 87 2.63 -20.05 11.88
N LYS A 88 3.14 -19.58 13.03
CA LYS A 88 3.30 -20.40 14.24
C LYS A 88 1.95 -20.87 14.80
N LYS A 89 0.92 -20.01 14.82
CA LYS A 89 -0.44 -20.38 15.24
C LYS A 89 -1.06 -21.44 14.31
N TRP A 90 -0.80 -21.34 13.01
CA TRP A 90 -1.33 -22.30 12.03
C TRP A 90 -0.58 -23.64 12.08
N GLY A 91 0.74 -23.61 12.24
CA GLY A 91 1.59 -24.80 12.40
C GLY A 91 1.31 -25.61 13.68
N THR A 92 0.80 -24.96 14.72
CA THR A 92 0.37 -25.63 15.98
C THR A 92 -1.03 -26.22 15.89
N LYS A 93 -1.97 -25.57 15.18
CA LYS A 93 -3.33 -26.11 14.95
C LYS A 93 -3.35 -27.42 14.17
N ASN A 94 -2.45 -27.62 13.22
CA ASN A 94 -2.38 -28.87 12.44
C ASN A 94 -1.74 -30.05 13.19
N LYS A 95 -1.07 -29.82 14.32
CA LYS A 95 -0.49 -30.90 15.15
C LYS A 95 -1.49 -31.51 16.14
N GLY A 96 -2.64 -30.87 16.38
CA GLY A 96 -3.69 -31.37 17.28
C GLY A 96 -4.77 -32.23 16.59
N ARG A 97 -4.67 -32.46 15.27
CA ARG A 97 -5.71 -33.14 14.46
C ARG A 97 -5.29 -34.54 13.99
N LYS A 98 -4.40 -35.18 14.75
CA LYS A 98 -4.07 -36.61 14.63
C LYS A 98 -4.22 -37.24 16.02
N HIS A 99 -5.45 -37.58 16.40
CA HIS A 99 -5.76 -38.63 17.37
C HIS A 99 -7.17 -39.12 17.09
#